data_AF-A0A7X2MTJ0-F1
#
_entry.id   AF-A0A7X2MTJ0-F1
#
_cell.length_a   1.000
_cell.length_b   1.000
_cell.length_c   1.000
_cell.angle_alpha   90.00
_cell.angle_beta   90.00
_cell.angle_gamma   90.00
#
_symmetry.space_group_name_H-M   'P 1'
#
loop_
_entity.id
_entity.type
_entity.pdbx_description
1 polymer ?
#
loop_
_entity_poly.entity_id
_entity_poly.type
_entity_poly.pdbx_seq_one_letter_code
_entity_poly.pdbx_strand_id
1 'polypeptide(L)'
;LRFDAIDQIDDPSDKHVLIDIAERIRASITDRPIHLTTEDCRNVTFLHPRDENGDAPLFTGEWNDDFHNAVHVLATGESHAYYQDFADQPEQRVARALAEGFVYQGEVSPQSGEPRGVKSSSQPPVAFVDFIQNHDQTGNRAQG
;
A
#
# COMPACT_ATOMS: atom_id res chain seq x y z
N LEU A 1 0.65 15.09 -1.85
CA LEU A 1 1.83 14.52 -2.53
C LEU A 1 1.64 13.02 -2.58
N ARG A 2 2.10 12.37 -3.66
CA ARG A 2 2.22 10.90 -3.74
C ARG A 2 3.70 10.58 -3.86
N PHE A 3 4.25 9.84 -2.92
CA PHE A 3 5.64 9.42 -2.90
C PHE A 3 5.76 8.10 -3.64
N ASP A 4 6.57 8.11 -4.69
CA ASP A 4 6.82 6.98 -5.57
C ASP A 4 7.78 5.98 -4.93
N ALA A 5 7.51 4.68 -5.12
CA ALA A 5 8.37 3.55 -4.76
C ALA A 5 9.14 3.72 -3.44
N ILE A 6 8.42 3.97 -2.33
CA ILE A 6 9.07 4.27 -1.04
C ILE A 6 9.78 3.06 -0.43
N ASP A 7 9.57 1.86 -0.96
CA ASP A 7 10.33 0.66 -0.65
C ASP A 7 11.76 0.71 -1.19
N GLN A 8 12.04 1.53 -2.20
CA GLN A 8 13.38 1.73 -2.77
C GLN A 8 14.17 2.85 -2.10
N ILE A 9 13.56 3.55 -1.13
CA ILE A 9 14.25 4.57 -0.33
C ILE A 9 14.89 3.88 0.86
N ASP A 10 16.13 3.42 0.69
CA ASP A 10 16.96 2.86 1.75
C ASP A 10 17.78 3.98 2.42
N ASP A 11 17.46 4.25 3.69
CA ASP A 11 18.16 5.24 4.51
C ASP A 11 18.53 4.62 5.88
N PRO A 12 19.82 4.35 6.14
CA PRO A 12 20.27 3.73 7.38
C PRO A 12 20.37 4.70 8.57
N SER A 13 19.92 5.95 8.41
CA SER A 13 19.91 6.94 9.48
C SER A 13 19.00 6.53 10.65
N ASP A 14 19.38 6.91 11.88
CA ASP A 14 18.58 6.63 13.10
C ASP A 14 17.12 7.09 12.98
N LYS A 15 16.91 8.23 12.29
CA LYS A 15 15.60 8.70 11.87
C LYS A 15 15.54 8.63 10.34
N HIS A 16 14.74 7.71 9.83
CA HIS A 16 14.54 7.53 8.40
C HIS A 16 14.02 8.81 7.72
N VAL A 17 14.55 9.13 6.54
CA VAL A 17 14.23 10.35 5.78
C VAL A 17 12.73 10.54 5.54
N LEU A 18 11.97 9.47 5.28
CA LEU A 18 10.51 9.54 5.10
C LEU A 18 9.77 10.05 6.34
N ILE A 19 10.21 9.64 7.52
CA ILE A 19 9.65 10.11 8.80
C ILE A 19 9.99 11.59 8.96
N ASP A 20 11.24 11.99 8.70
CA ASP A 20 11.65 13.40 8.77
C ASP A 20 10.86 14.30 7.82
N ILE A 21 10.65 13.87 6.57
CA ILE A 21 9.85 14.58 5.58
C ILE A 21 8.41 14.77 6.09
N ALA A 22 7.75 13.69 6.53
CA ALA A 22 6.36 13.77 6.97
C ALA A 22 6.20 14.68 8.18
N GLU A 23 7.04 14.52 9.21
CA GLU A 23 7.01 15.36 10.41
C GLU A 23 7.25 16.84 10.09
N ARG A 24 8.22 17.15 9.22
CA ARG A 24 8.50 18.54 8.82
C ARG A 24 7.35 19.15 8.03
N ILE A 25 6.70 18.38 7.16
CA ILE A 25 5.49 18.84 6.45
C ILE A 25 4.38 19.15 7.43
N ARG A 26 4.12 18.26 8.40
CA ARG A 26 3.06 18.44 9.42
C ARG A 26 3.33 19.64 10.33
N ALA A 27 4.59 19.89 10.69
CA ALA A 27 4.99 21.04 11.50
C ALA A 27 4.94 22.36 10.72
N SER A 28 5.22 22.35 9.42
CA SER A 28 5.36 23.57 8.62
C SER A 28 4.06 24.04 7.96
N ILE A 29 3.13 23.13 7.67
CA ILE A 29 1.87 23.45 6.98
C ILE A 29 0.70 23.05 7.88
N THR A 30 0.17 24.03 8.60
CA THR A 30 -0.86 23.85 9.63
C THR A 30 -2.17 24.57 9.34
N ASP A 31 -2.20 25.41 8.30
CA ASP A 31 -3.36 26.21 7.89
C ASP A 31 -4.37 25.44 7.03
N ARG A 32 -4.02 24.21 6.62
CA ARG A 32 -4.86 23.32 5.81
C ARG A 32 -4.44 21.86 5.93
N PRO A 33 -5.34 20.90 5.64
CA PRO A 33 -4.98 19.50 5.51
C PRO A 33 -3.96 19.25 4.39
N ILE A 34 -3.03 18.31 4.62
CA ILE A 34 -2.07 17.84 3.62
C ILE A 34 -2.17 16.33 3.49
N HIS A 35 -2.70 15.87 2.36
CA HIS A 35 -2.78 14.44 2.05
C HIS A 35 -1.44 13.96 1.47
N LEU A 36 -0.75 13.11 2.23
CA LEU A 36 0.51 12.48 1.84
C LEU A 36 0.22 11.00 1.60
N THR A 37 0.29 10.55 0.36
CA THR A 37 0.13 9.13 0.02
C THR A 37 1.46 8.52 -0.37
N THR A 38 1.61 7.24 -0.16
CA THR A 38 2.81 6.45 -0.52
C THR A 38 2.42 5.34 -1.47
N GLU A 39 3.42 4.87 -2.20
CA GLU A 39 3.40 3.60 -2.92
C GLU A 39 4.50 2.73 -2.32
N ASP A 40 4.09 1.62 -1.71
CA ASP A 40 4.97 0.69 -1.01
C ASP A 40 4.55 -0.77 -1.25
N CYS A 41 5.43 -1.57 -1.86
CA CYS A 41 5.12 -2.97 -2.13
C CYS A 41 5.19 -3.88 -0.87
N ARG A 42 5.69 -3.37 0.26
CA ARG A 42 6.00 -4.16 1.47
C ARG A 42 4.81 -4.47 2.36
N ASN A 43 3.65 -3.83 2.15
CA ASN A 43 2.45 -3.95 3.00
C ASN A 43 2.71 -3.64 4.49
N VAL A 44 3.48 -2.59 4.76
CA VAL A 44 3.77 -2.12 6.12
C VAL A 44 2.79 -1.04 6.56
N THR A 45 2.59 -0.88 7.87
CA THR A 45 1.65 0.11 8.43
C THR A 45 2.32 1.20 9.29
N PHE A 46 3.61 1.05 9.61
CA PHE A 46 4.30 1.94 10.55
C PHE A 46 4.47 3.38 10.04
N LEU A 47 4.33 3.62 8.73
CA LEU A 47 4.35 4.96 8.13
C LEU A 47 2.99 5.65 8.12
N HIS A 48 1.91 4.93 8.47
CA HIS A 48 0.53 5.41 8.41
C HIS A 48 -0.19 5.34 9.76
N PRO A 49 0.43 5.69 10.90
CA PRO A 49 -0.24 5.66 12.18
C PRO A 49 -1.43 6.61 12.20
N ARG A 50 -2.30 6.39 13.19
CA ARG A 50 -3.35 7.32 13.59
C ARG A 50 -3.20 7.62 15.07
N ASP A 51 -3.41 8.87 15.44
CA ASP A 51 -3.56 9.23 16.85
C ASP A 51 -4.99 8.99 17.34
N GLU A 52 -5.24 9.31 18.62
CA GLU A 52 -6.54 9.10 19.26
C GLU A 52 -7.68 9.94 18.63
N ASN A 53 -7.35 11.03 17.94
CA ASN A 53 -8.31 11.88 17.24
C ASN A 53 -8.54 11.42 15.78
N GLY A 54 -7.79 10.41 15.32
CA GLY A 54 -7.82 9.95 13.94
C GLY A 54 -6.96 10.78 13.00
N ASP A 55 -6.11 11.68 13.52
CA ASP A 55 -5.19 12.45 12.72
C ASP A 55 -4.01 11.58 12.25
N ALA A 56 -3.41 11.96 11.11
CA ALA A 56 -2.29 11.24 10.50
C ALA A 56 -0.98 12.00 10.75
N PRO A 57 -0.22 11.71 11.83
CA PRO A 57 1.00 12.44 12.17
C PRO A 57 2.15 12.18 11.18
N LEU A 58 2.07 11.11 10.39
CA LEU A 58 2.99 10.81 9.29
C LEU A 58 2.23 10.82 7.95
N PHE A 59 2.21 9.71 7.22
CA PHE A 59 1.53 9.61 5.93
C PHE A 59 0.02 9.34 6.10
N THR A 60 -0.75 9.89 5.17
CA THR A 60 -2.21 9.84 5.17
C THR A 60 -2.74 8.52 4.64
N GLY A 61 -2.15 7.95 3.60
CA GLY A 61 -2.61 6.67 3.06
C GLY A 61 -1.57 5.95 2.22
N GLU A 62 -1.78 4.66 2.04
CA GLU A 62 -0.96 3.74 1.26
C GLU A 62 -1.72 3.33 -0.01
N TRP A 63 -1.02 3.19 -1.12
CA TRP A 63 -1.57 2.57 -2.31
C TRP A 63 -1.72 1.07 -2.07
N ASN A 64 -2.95 0.58 -2.21
CA ASN A 64 -3.27 -0.81 -1.92
C ASN A 64 -3.35 -1.61 -3.21
N ASP A 65 -2.19 -1.91 -3.80
CA ASP A 65 -2.10 -2.73 -5.02
C ASP A 65 -2.65 -4.15 -4.81
N ASP A 66 -2.75 -4.64 -3.58
CA ASP A 66 -3.37 -5.95 -3.31
C ASP A 66 -4.83 -5.99 -3.75
N PHE A 67 -5.59 -4.89 -3.55
CA PHE A 67 -6.96 -4.80 -4.04
C PHE A 67 -6.99 -4.87 -5.57
N HIS A 68 -6.17 -4.04 -6.23
CA HIS A 68 -6.05 -4.03 -7.68
C HIS A 68 -5.74 -5.43 -8.22
N ASN A 69 -4.68 -6.04 -7.70
CA ASN A 69 -4.15 -7.31 -8.19
C ASN A 69 -5.17 -8.43 -7.99
N ALA A 70 -5.81 -8.51 -6.82
CA ALA A 70 -6.87 -9.48 -6.57
C ALA A 70 -8.05 -9.30 -7.54
N VAL A 71 -8.49 -8.06 -7.79
CA VAL A 71 -9.57 -7.76 -8.73
C VAL A 71 -9.18 -8.11 -10.16
N HIS A 72 -7.96 -7.78 -10.58
CA HIS A 72 -7.45 -8.10 -11.92
C HIS A 72 -7.44 -9.60 -12.17
N VAL A 73 -6.90 -10.39 -11.23
CA VAL A 73 -6.91 -11.85 -11.33
C VAL A 73 -8.34 -12.39 -11.36
N LEU A 74 -9.21 -11.92 -10.47
CA LEU A 74 -10.62 -12.36 -10.43
C LEU A 74 -11.35 -12.07 -11.75
N ALA A 75 -11.12 -10.90 -12.34
CA ALA A 75 -11.84 -10.43 -13.52
C ALA A 75 -11.29 -11.00 -14.83
N THR A 76 -9.99 -11.31 -14.90
CA THR A 76 -9.31 -11.67 -16.16
C THR A 76 -8.79 -13.11 -16.19
N GLY A 77 -8.57 -13.72 -15.02
CA GLY A 77 -7.88 -15.01 -14.90
C GLY A 77 -6.37 -14.95 -15.17
N GLU A 78 -5.79 -13.78 -15.43
CA GLU A 78 -4.35 -13.64 -15.62
C GLU A 78 -3.60 -13.87 -14.29
N SER A 79 -2.55 -14.69 -14.31
CA SER A 79 -1.79 -15.07 -13.11
C SER A 79 -0.27 -15.02 -13.32
N HIS A 80 0.19 -14.26 -14.32
CA HIS A 80 1.62 -14.11 -14.61
C HIS A 80 2.27 -13.04 -13.72
N ALA A 81 3.59 -13.10 -13.56
CA ALA A 81 4.36 -12.13 -12.77
C ALA A 81 3.76 -11.95 -11.34
N TYR A 82 3.61 -10.71 -10.88
CA TYR A 82 3.08 -10.42 -9.54
C TYR A 82 1.62 -10.83 -9.34
N TYR A 83 0.85 -11.09 -10.41
CA TYR A 83 -0.52 -11.60 -10.28
C TYR A 83 -0.57 -13.03 -9.73
N GLN A 84 0.52 -13.80 -9.81
CA GLN A 84 0.55 -15.19 -9.30
C GLN A 84 0.27 -15.26 -7.80
N ASP A 85 0.60 -14.20 -7.05
CA ASP A 85 0.35 -14.09 -5.61
C ASP A 85 -1.15 -14.07 -5.28
N PHE A 86 -2.01 -13.79 -6.25
CA PHE A 86 -3.46 -13.66 -6.08
C PHE A 86 -4.24 -14.74 -6.85
N ALA A 87 -3.54 -15.67 -7.49
CA ALA A 87 -4.13 -16.71 -8.35
C ALA A 87 -4.97 -17.74 -7.58
N ASP A 88 -4.60 -18.03 -6.32
CA ASP A 88 -5.36 -18.94 -5.47
C ASP A 88 -6.50 -18.22 -4.75
N GLN A 89 -7.73 -18.66 -5.03
CA GLN A 89 -8.99 -18.16 -4.46
C GLN A 89 -9.10 -16.62 -4.57
N PRO A 90 -9.03 -16.04 -5.79
CA PRO A 90 -8.97 -14.59 -5.99
C PRO A 90 -10.17 -13.85 -5.38
N GLU A 91 -11.35 -14.46 -5.31
CA GLU A 91 -12.53 -13.92 -4.66
C GLU A 91 -12.33 -13.71 -3.14
N GLN A 92 -11.57 -14.59 -2.49
CA GLN A 92 -11.22 -14.45 -1.06
C GLN A 92 -10.17 -13.36 -0.87
N ARG A 93 -9.26 -13.21 -1.84
CA ARG A 93 -8.27 -12.11 -1.84
C ARG A 93 -8.98 -10.77 -1.95
N VAL A 94 -9.92 -10.62 -2.89
CA VAL A 94 -10.76 -9.41 -3.00
C VAL A 94 -11.53 -9.15 -1.72
N ALA A 95 -12.19 -10.17 -1.16
CA ALA A 95 -12.96 -10.02 0.08
C ALA A 95 -12.08 -9.56 1.26
N ARG A 96 -10.87 -10.12 1.39
CA ARG A 96 -9.93 -9.73 2.44
C ARG A 96 -9.40 -8.31 2.25
N ALA A 97 -9.05 -7.93 1.02
CA ALA A 97 -8.60 -6.57 0.73
C ALA A 97 -9.65 -5.53 1.15
N LEU A 98 -10.92 -5.76 0.76
CA LEU A 98 -12.04 -4.90 1.11
C LEU A 98 -12.34 -4.85 2.63
N ALA A 99 -12.11 -5.96 3.33
CA ALA A 99 -12.43 -6.07 4.76
C ALA A 99 -11.29 -5.58 5.68
N GLU A 100 -10.04 -5.77 5.28
CA GLU A 100 -8.86 -5.64 6.16
C GLU A 100 -7.76 -4.72 5.60
N GLY A 101 -7.91 -4.20 4.38
CA GLY A 101 -6.88 -3.43 3.69
C GLY A 101 -5.98 -4.33 2.85
N PHE A 102 -4.92 -4.87 3.44
CA PHE A 102 -3.98 -5.73 2.71
C PHE A 102 -4.45 -7.19 2.62
N VAL A 103 -4.12 -7.84 1.51
CA VAL A 103 -4.30 -9.30 1.33
C VAL A 103 -3.18 -10.05 2.02
N TYR A 104 -1.94 -9.58 1.86
CA TYR A 104 -0.75 -10.12 2.52
C TYR A 104 -0.44 -9.34 3.79
N GLN A 105 -0.50 -10.02 4.93
CA GLN A 105 -0.33 -9.48 6.28
C GLN A 105 0.69 -10.29 7.10
N GLY A 106 1.62 -10.97 6.42
CA GLY A 106 2.68 -11.81 6.99
C GLY A 106 2.81 -13.18 6.32
N GLU A 107 1.89 -13.55 5.42
CA GLU A 107 1.98 -14.77 4.63
C GLU A 107 3.16 -14.71 3.65
N VAL A 108 3.66 -15.88 3.24
CA VAL A 108 4.73 -15.98 2.24
C VAL A 108 4.17 -15.68 0.86
N SER A 109 4.75 -14.70 0.17
CA SER A 109 4.44 -14.39 -1.23
C SER A 109 4.98 -15.50 -2.14
N PRO A 110 4.14 -16.11 -3.00
CA PRO A 110 4.60 -17.06 -4.02
C PRO A 110 5.67 -16.49 -4.96
N GLN A 111 5.62 -15.19 -5.27
CA GLN A 111 6.58 -14.51 -6.13
C GLN A 111 7.96 -14.36 -5.49
N SER A 112 8.02 -13.86 -4.25
CA SER A 112 9.31 -13.58 -3.60
C SER A 112 9.87 -14.77 -2.83
N GLY A 113 9.01 -15.69 -2.39
CA GLY A 113 9.37 -16.76 -1.45
C GLY A 113 9.53 -16.28 0.00
N GLU A 114 9.25 -15.02 0.30
CA GLU A 114 9.45 -14.39 1.60
C GLU A 114 8.13 -13.91 2.23
N PRO A 115 8.07 -13.76 3.57
CA PRO A 115 6.93 -13.14 4.23
C PRO A 115 6.68 -11.72 3.72
N ARG A 116 5.42 -11.40 3.42
CA ARG A 116 5.01 -10.07 2.94
C ARG A 116 3.95 -9.46 3.85
N GLY A 117 4.18 -8.22 4.26
CA GLY A 117 3.23 -7.42 5.01
C GLY A 117 3.16 -7.69 6.50
N VAL A 118 2.33 -6.88 7.14
CA VAL A 118 1.98 -6.99 8.56
C VAL A 118 0.47 -6.87 8.72
N LYS A 119 -0.05 -7.23 9.90
CA LYS A 119 -1.48 -7.09 10.22
C LYS A 119 -1.97 -5.65 9.96
N SER A 120 -3.00 -5.51 9.15
CA SER A 120 -3.53 -4.20 8.71
C SER A 120 -4.94 -3.88 9.22
N SER A 121 -5.65 -4.86 9.81
CA SER A 121 -7.04 -4.69 10.24
C SER A 121 -7.29 -3.68 11.38
N SER A 122 -6.22 -3.14 11.99
CA SER A 122 -6.32 -2.01 12.94
C SER A 122 -6.26 -0.63 12.28
N GLN A 123 -5.86 -0.55 11.01
CA GLN A 123 -5.83 0.70 10.27
C GLN A 123 -7.25 1.13 9.89
N PRO A 124 -7.55 2.44 9.87
CA PRO A 124 -8.85 2.89 9.38
C PRO A 124 -8.95 2.64 7.86
N PRO A 125 -10.16 2.37 7.32
CA PRO A 125 -10.34 2.13 5.88
C PRO A 125 -9.81 3.26 4.99
N VAL A 126 -9.86 4.50 5.48
CA VAL A 126 -9.36 5.68 4.75
C VAL A 126 -7.83 5.77 4.67
N ALA A 127 -7.10 4.83 5.28
CA ALA A 127 -5.64 4.72 5.12
C ALA A 127 -5.24 3.97 3.84
N PHE A 128 -6.20 3.38 3.12
CA PHE A 128 -5.93 2.61 1.90
C PHE A 128 -6.50 3.33 0.68
N VAL A 129 -5.68 3.48 -0.34
CA VAL A 129 -6.04 4.05 -1.64
C VAL A 129 -6.16 2.90 -2.64
N ASP A 130 -7.39 2.44 -2.82
CA ASP A 130 -7.73 1.36 -3.74
C ASP A 130 -7.99 1.89 -5.15
N PHE A 131 -7.66 1.08 -6.16
CA PHE A 131 -7.91 1.38 -7.57
C PHE A 131 -8.05 0.09 -8.38
N ILE A 132 -8.82 0.15 -9.47
CA ILE A 132 -8.87 -0.94 -10.48
C ILE A 132 -7.98 -0.65 -11.70
N GLN A 133 -7.51 0.59 -11.84
CA GLN A 133 -6.58 1.03 -12.89
C GLN A 133 -5.75 2.20 -12.34
N ASN A 134 -4.47 2.24 -12.69
CA ASN A 134 -3.59 3.39 -12.53
C ASN A 134 -2.58 3.41 -13.70
N HIS A 135 -1.63 4.34 -13.69
CA HIS A 135 -0.67 4.47 -14.79
C HIS A 135 0.28 3.27 -14.94
N ASP A 136 0.68 2.61 -13.85
CA ASP A 136 1.51 1.40 -13.89
C ASP A 136 0.72 0.17 -14.35
N GLN A 137 -0.44 -0.07 -13.76
CA GLN A 137 -1.24 -1.27 -14.00
C GLN A 137 -1.76 -1.34 -15.45
N THR A 138 -1.86 -0.20 -16.12
CA THR A 138 -2.10 -0.12 -17.58
C THR A 138 -0.78 -0.03 -18.35
N GLY A 139 0.10 0.92 -18.00
CA GLY A 139 1.27 1.30 -18.81
C GLY A 139 2.42 0.28 -18.81
N ASN A 140 2.50 -0.58 -17.79
CA ASN A 140 3.53 -1.64 -17.72
C ASN A 140 3.19 -2.85 -18.60
N ARG A 141 2.02 -2.86 -19.24
CA ARG A 141 1.64 -3.87 -20.23
C ARG A 141 2.13 -3.44 -21.61
N ALA A 142 2.64 -4.41 -22.38
CA ALA A 142 3.31 -4.13 -23.65
C ALA A 142 2.46 -3.38 -24.71
N GLN A 143 1.14 -3.37 -24.58
CA GLN A 143 0.22 -2.69 -25.50
C GLN A 143 -0.69 -1.66 -24.81
N GLY A 144 -0.42 -1.33 -23.54
CA GLY A 144 -1.35 -0.57 -22.69
C GLY A 144 -2.60 -1.38 -22.41
#